data_AF-A0A3N0ANC1-F1
#
_entry.id   AF-A0A3N0ANC1-F1
#
_cell.length_a   1.000
_cell.length_b   1.000
_cell.length_c   1.000
_cell.angle_alpha   90.00
_cell.angle_beta   90.00
_cell.angle_gamma   90.00
#
_symmetry.space_group_name_H-M   'P 1'
#
loop_
_entity.id
_entity.type
_entity.pdbx_description
1 polymer ?
#
loop_
_entity_poly.entity_id
_entity_poly.type
_entity_poly.pdbx_seq_one_letter_code
_entity_poly.pdbx_strand_id
1 'polypeptide(L)'
;MKNEQLYREAIEFAADAEERFLSAVEANKSLKDDRTLCEKHQQMEVIPAAQCACAQQELIAHLFGVSDERIHEDLARVILSR
;
A
#
# COMPACT_ATOMS: atom_id res chain seq x y z
N MET A 1 -10.75 19.31 -12.69
CA MET A 1 -11.82 18.48 -13.31
C MET A 1 -12.36 17.54 -12.26
N LYS A 2 -13.67 17.23 -12.24
CA LYS A 2 -14.28 16.35 -11.21
C LYS A 2 -13.55 15.00 -11.04
N ASN A 3 -12.91 14.49 -12.09
CA ASN A 3 -12.16 13.23 -12.07
C ASN A 3 -10.82 13.32 -11.31
N GLU A 4 -10.18 14.49 -11.31
CA GLU A 4 -8.87 14.69 -10.68
C GLU A 4 -8.98 14.77 -9.15
N GLN A 5 -10.07 15.35 -8.64
CA GLN A 5 -10.31 15.39 -7.20
C GLN A 5 -10.62 13.99 -6.66
N LEU A 6 -11.48 13.23 -7.36
CA LEU A 6 -11.79 11.84 -7.00
C LEU A 6 -10.56 10.93 -7.09
N TYR A 7 -9.67 11.16 -8.06
CA TYR A 7 -8.40 10.45 -8.15
C TYR A 7 -7.53 10.69 -6.91
N ARG A 8 -7.38 11.95 -6.49
CA ARG A 8 -6.60 12.27 -5.28
C ARG A 8 -7.18 11.66 -4.02
N GLU A 9 -8.51 11.71 -3.87
CA GLU A 9 -9.19 11.04 -2.74
C GLU A 9 -8.93 9.52 -2.76
N ALA A 10 -8.97 8.90 -3.94
CA ALA A 10 -8.64 7.47 -4.07
C ALA A 10 -7.16 7.18 -3.72
N ILE A 11 -6.22 8.03 -4.13
CA ILE A 11 -4.80 7.92 -3.74
C ILE A 11 -4.62 8.04 -2.23
N GLU A 12 -5.33 8.96 -1.56
CA GLU A 12 -5.28 9.08 -0.09
C GLU A 12 -5.76 7.80 0.61
N PHE A 13 -6.85 7.18 0.14
CA PHE A 13 -7.32 5.91 0.68
C PHE A 13 -6.33 4.76 0.42
N ALA A 14 -5.73 4.71 -0.77
CA ALA A 14 -4.73 3.71 -1.10
C ALA A 14 -3.41 3.92 -0.32
N ALA A 15 -3.07 5.16 0.02
CA ALA A 15 -1.90 5.48 0.86
C ALA A 15 -2.03 4.85 2.25
N ASP A 16 -3.21 4.84 2.85
CA ASP A 16 -3.44 4.16 4.13
C ASP A 16 -3.18 2.64 4.05
N ALA A 17 -3.53 2.01 2.93
CA ALA A 17 -3.29 0.58 2.70
C ALA A 17 -1.79 0.31 2.49
N GLU A 18 -1.10 1.16 1.72
CA GLU A 18 0.34 1.09 1.49
C GLU A 18 1.12 1.29 2.80
N GLU A 19 0.76 2.27 3.62
CA GLU A 19 1.38 2.50 4.93
C GLU A 19 1.24 1.32 5.88
N ARG A 20 0.08 0.65 5.87
CA ARG A 20 -0.13 -0.59 6.64
C ARG A 20 0.79 -1.70 6.15
N PHE A 21 0.94 -1.87 4.84
CA PHE A 21 1.87 -2.84 4.28
C PHE A 21 3.32 -2.52 4.69
N LEU A 22 3.77 -1.28 4.51
CA LEU A 22 5.13 -0.86 4.89
C LEU A 22 5.39 -1.06 6.39
N SER A 23 4.40 -0.74 7.23
CA SER A 23 4.48 -0.94 8.69
C SER A 23 4.57 -2.43 9.04
N ALA A 24 3.77 -3.28 8.40
CA ALA A 24 3.81 -4.73 8.60
C ALA A 24 5.15 -5.33 8.15
N VAL A 25 5.71 -4.85 7.03
CA VAL A 25 7.04 -5.24 6.57
C VAL A 25 8.11 -4.85 7.58
N GLU A 26 8.07 -3.63 8.11
CA GLU A 26 9.04 -3.16 9.08
C GLU A 26 8.94 -3.93 10.40
N ALA A 27 7.72 -4.16 10.89
CA ALA A 27 7.47 -5.03 12.04
C ALA A 27 8.00 -6.45 11.79
N ASN A 28 7.78 -7.02 10.61
CA ASN A 28 8.29 -8.35 10.28
C ASN A 28 9.82 -8.43 10.28
N LYS A 29 10.52 -7.41 9.77
CA LYS A 29 11.99 -7.33 9.81
C LYS A 29 12.53 -7.32 11.24
N SER A 30 11.79 -6.72 12.18
CA SER A 30 12.18 -6.70 13.60
C SER A 30 12.16 -8.10 14.24
N LEU A 31 11.44 -9.05 13.63
CA LEU A 31 11.30 -10.44 14.10
C LEU A 31 12.34 -11.38 13.48
N LYS A 32 13.32 -10.88 12.71
CA LYS A 32 14.27 -11.71 11.95
C LYS A 32 15.06 -12.74 12.78
N ASP A 33 15.24 -12.47 14.07
CA ASP A 33 15.98 -13.35 14.98
C ASP A 33 15.15 -14.55 15.46
N ASP A 34 13.81 -14.50 15.31
CA ASP A 34 12.89 -15.63 15.50
C ASP A 34 12.20 -15.97 14.18
N ARG A 35 12.76 -16.94 13.48
CA ARG A 35 12.27 -17.38 12.17
C ARG A 35 10.81 -17.84 12.21
N THR A 36 10.41 -18.57 13.25
CA THR A 36 9.04 -19.11 13.34
C THR A 36 8.03 -17.98 13.55
N LEU A 37 8.36 -17.00 14.38
CA LEU A 37 7.53 -15.82 14.58
C LEU A 37 7.49 -14.93 13.34
N CYS A 38 8.62 -14.76 12.66
CA CYS A 38 8.72 -14.03 11.40
C CYS A 38 7.83 -14.64 10.30
N GLU A 39 7.90 -15.95 10.08
CA GLU A 39 7.06 -16.65 9.10
C GLU A 39 5.56 -16.54 9.44
N LYS A 40 5.19 -16.68 10.71
CA LYS A 40 3.79 -16.51 11.15
C LYS A 40 3.29 -15.08 10.92
N HIS A 41 4.07 -14.07 11.31
CA HIS A 41 3.71 -12.68 11.09
C HIS A 41 3.62 -12.35 9.59
N GLN A 42 4.50 -12.93 8.76
CA GLN A 42 4.44 -12.75 7.32
C GLN A 42 3.11 -13.28 6.74
N GLN A 43 2.68 -14.47 7.18
CA GLN A 43 1.43 -15.09 6.72
C GLN A 43 0.18 -14.35 7.21
N MET A 44 0.18 -13.88 8.46
CA MET A 44 -1.01 -13.29 9.08
C MET A 44 -1.16 -11.78 8.81
N GLU A 45 -0.06 -11.06 8.62
CA GLU A 45 -0.08 -9.59 8.55
C GLU A 45 0.49 -9.05 7.24
N VAL A 46 1.71 -9.47 6.85
CA VAL A 46 2.41 -8.89 5.69
C VAL A 46 1.72 -9.24 4.37
N ILE A 47 1.43 -10.52 4.14
CA ILE A 47 0.81 -10.98 2.89
C ILE A 47 -0.59 -10.38 2.72
N PRO A 48 -1.48 -10.39 3.74
CA PRO A 48 -2.78 -9.73 3.62
C PRO A 48 -2.69 -8.22 3.38
N ALA A 49 -1.76 -7.53 4.05
CA ALA A 49 -1.56 -6.09 3.82
C ALA A 49 -1.07 -5.80 2.40
N ALA A 50 -0.13 -6.60 1.88
CA ALA A 50 0.35 -6.49 0.51
C ALA A 50 -0.79 -6.72 -0.51
N GLN A 51 -1.60 -7.77 -0.33
CA GLN A 51 -2.75 -8.04 -1.19
C GLN A 51 -3.75 -6.88 -1.20
N CYS A 52 -3.99 -6.28 -0.04
CA CYS A 52 -4.87 -5.12 0.08
C CYS A 52 -4.30 -3.90 -0.67
N ALA A 53 -3.02 -3.58 -0.47
CA ALA A 53 -2.36 -2.47 -1.16
C ALA A 53 -2.37 -2.64 -2.69
N CYS A 54 -1.99 -3.82 -3.19
CA CYS A 54 -2.02 -4.13 -4.62
C CYS A 54 -3.44 -4.00 -5.20
N ALA A 55 -4.46 -4.55 -4.53
CA ALA A 55 -5.84 -4.48 -5.01
C ALA A 55 -6.36 -3.04 -5.11
N GLN A 56 -5.98 -2.16 -4.17
CA GLN A 56 -6.34 -0.74 -4.24
C GLN A 56 -5.66 -0.04 -5.43
N GLN A 57 -4.38 -0.32 -5.65
CA GLN A 57 -3.63 0.26 -6.77
C GLN A 57 -4.20 -0.18 -8.13
N GLU A 58 -4.47 -1.47 -8.30
CA GLU A 58 -5.10 -2.02 -9.52
C GLU A 58 -6.48 -1.41 -9.77
N LEU A 59 -7.30 -1.25 -8.72
CA LEU A 59 -8.61 -0.64 -8.82
C LEU A 59 -8.51 0.82 -9.29
N ILE A 60 -7.56 1.59 -8.75
CA ILE A 60 -7.34 2.98 -9.14
C ILE A 60 -6.84 3.07 -10.59
N ALA A 61 -5.89 2.23 -10.99
CA ALA A 61 -5.40 2.17 -12.37
C ALA A 61 -6.56 1.93 -13.35
N HIS A 62 -7.42 0.96 -13.02
CA HIS A 62 -8.57 0.63 -13.83
C HIS A 62 -9.63 1.75 -13.88
N LEU A 63 -9.98 2.33 -12.74
CA LEU A 63 -11.03 3.36 -12.65
C LEU A 63 -10.63 4.67 -13.34
N PHE A 64 -9.36 5.06 -13.25
CA PHE A 64 -8.89 6.37 -13.73
C PHE A 64 -8.08 6.30 -15.03
N GLY A 65 -7.77 5.10 -15.53
CA GLY A 65 -7.03 4.90 -16.77
C GLY A 65 -5.60 5.47 -16.71
N VAL A 66 -4.96 5.36 -15.54
CA VAL A 66 -3.59 5.82 -15.28
C VAL A 66 -2.65 4.62 -15.16
N SER A 67 -1.35 4.84 -15.37
CA SER A 67 -0.36 3.77 -15.21
C SER A 67 -0.03 3.51 -13.74
N ASP A 68 0.47 2.31 -13.46
CA ASP A 68 0.91 1.90 -12.13
C ASP A 68 2.04 2.81 -11.63
N GLU A 69 2.97 3.23 -12.50
CA GLU A 69 4.06 4.14 -12.13
C GLU A 69 3.53 5.46 -11.60
N ARG A 70 2.49 6.04 -12.24
CA ARG A 70 1.88 7.28 -11.77
C ARG A 70 1.26 7.08 -10.38
N ILE A 71 0.56 5.97 -10.17
CA ILE A 71 -0.05 5.65 -8.87
C ILE A 71 1.04 5.51 -7.80
N HIS A 72 2.12 4.80 -8.08
CA HIS A 72 3.24 4.64 -7.15
C HIS A 72 3.90 5.98 -6.81
N GLU A 73 4.11 6.87 -7.78
CA GLU A 73 4.64 8.21 -7.54
C GLU A 73 3.71 9.07 -6.68
N ASP A 74 2.40 9.01 -6.94
CA ASP A 74 1.41 9.79 -6.21
C ASP A 74 1.20 9.24 -4.79
N LEU A 75 1.22 7.93 -4.60
CA LEU A 75 1.25 7.27 -3.29
C LEU A 75 2.48 7.67 -2.49
N ALA A 76 3.68 7.57 -3.09
CA ALA A 76 4.92 7.94 -2.44
C ALA A 76 4.90 9.42 -2.00
N ARG A 77 4.35 10.30 -2.83
CA ARG A 77 4.18 11.73 -2.48
C ARG A 77 3.26 11.93 -1.29
N VAL A 78 2.11 11.26 -1.25
CA VAL A 78 1.17 11.36 -0.12
C VAL A 78 1.80 10.85 1.16
N ILE A 79 2.42 9.67 1.14
CA ILE A 79 3.06 9.06 2.32
C ILE A 79 4.20 9.95 2.85
N LEU A 80 5.04 10.51 1.98
CA LEU A 80 6.13 11.41 2.38
C LEU A 80 5.65 12.77 2.91
N SER A 81 4.41 13.14 2.65
CA SER A 81 3.83 14.42 3.08
C SER A 81 3.13 14.36 4.45
N ARG A 82 3.02 13.17 5.04
CA ARG A 82 2.46 12.90 6.38
C ARG A 82 3.54 12.97 7.46
#